data_AF-R6DSS1-F1
#
_entry.id   AF-R6DSS1-F1
#
_cell.length_a   1.000
_cell.length_b   1.000
_cell.length_c   1.000
_cell.angle_alpha   90.00
_cell.angle_beta   90.00
_cell.angle_gamma   90.00
#
_symmetry.space_group_name_H-M   'P 1'
#
loop_
_entity.id
_entity.type
_entity.pdbx_description
1 polymer ?
#
loop_
_entity_poly.entity_id
_entity_poly.type
_entity_poly.pdbx_seq_one_letter_code
_entity_poly.pdbx_strand_id
1 'polypeptide(L)'
;MRDKIENKKIQRIILILFVLLAICASFLLIAEQTRAPEGAWKNEVYAIRPSVSTFPNVKLDNIQGNTNLSNPVRQEAKDTQTETPKSERAEAGKVPRDGTKEDTDEQGKDTDGPEFEQKFEDLPEDALVQTSLQVSDLMKEIGLSDSKQILYVRNITGVGSDTILQSVNGSYALLLSTKGTTIIQVKYKDADGDTKLHIKKINYVRPEGSTPVEKQPLIQTNLKDNGIYNQATLNFDVWITDYRGKALAYSDMEVMVNGVSADYIGEMSRQTYSTELQAGKNTITIKVTDEYQYTVQKTYTVFYKTGKSRITISLEAGTIGIPYLVKPKEIDVEAGVSLSHVLDEYLKSEGFTYSHTGNLDDGFYLASIHKKNMIKGYKIPSDLIEKIKKDELLFDENGFESVDDLGEFDFCQGSGWMYSINDLYSSYGFNRAYVQDGDVVRIRFTLAYGKDIGGYAAMEGAYGVLQSYGKEW
;
A
#
# COMPACT_ATOMS: atom_id res chain seq x y z
N MET A 1 -13.78 -38.95 32.69
CA MET A 1 -13.63 -38.48 31.28
C MET A 1 -13.36 -36.98 31.19
N ARG A 2 -13.97 -36.13 32.04
CA ARG A 2 -13.68 -34.69 32.16
C ARG A 2 -12.20 -34.37 32.43
N ASP A 3 -11.57 -35.08 33.37
CA ASP A 3 -10.18 -34.81 33.79
C ASP A 3 -9.13 -35.13 32.70
N LYS A 4 -9.45 -36.02 31.75
CA LYS A 4 -8.55 -36.34 30.61
C LYS A 4 -8.60 -35.28 29.50
N ILE A 5 -9.67 -34.48 29.45
CA ILE A 5 -9.87 -33.43 28.43
C ILE A 5 -9.23 -32.12 28.93
N GLU A 6 -9.36 -31.79 30.22
CA GLU A 6 -8.65 -30.66 30.83
C GLU A 6 -7.14 -30.83 30.75
N ASN A 7 -6.62 -32.04 30.98
CA ASN A 7 -5.18 -32.29 30.92
C ASN A 7 -4.62 -32.13 29.49
N LYS A 8 -5.40 -32.44 28.46
CA LYS A 8 -5.03 -32.17 27.05
C LYS A 8 -5.11 -30.68 26.68
N LYS A 9 -6.04 -29.92 27.25
CA LYS A 9 -6.12 -28.45 27.08
C LYS A 9 -4.93 -27.75 27.73
N ILE A 10 -4.55 -28.16 28.94
CA ILE A 10 -3.39 -27.60 29.66
C ILE A 10 -2.08 -27.93 28.93
N GLN A 11 -1.93 -29.16 28.42
CA GLN A 11 -0.75 -29.54 27.62
C GLN A 11 -0.64 -28.75 26.29
N ARG A 12 -1.76 -28.41 25.64
CA ARG A 12 -1.75 -27.58 24.41
C ARG A 12 -1.42 -26.12 24.70
N ILE A 13 -1.95 -25.56 25.79
CA ILE A 13 -1.64 -24.17 26.21
C ILE A 13 -0.17 -24.03 26.59
N ILE A 14 0.41 -25.00 27.30
CA ILE A 14 1.84 -25.01 27.65
C ILE A 14 2.71 -25.14 26.40
N LEU A 15 2.32 -25.95 25.41
CA LEU A 15 3.07 -26.08 24.16
C LEU A 15 3.04 -24.79 23.32
N ILE A 16 1.89 -24.11 23.25
CA ILE A 16 1.74 -22.83 22.54
C ILE A 16 2.56 -21.73 23.23
N LEU A 17 2.52 -21.65 24.56
CA LEU A 17 3.35 -20.72 25.34
C LEU A 17 4.86 -20.99 25.17
N PHE A 18 5.29 -22.26 25.06
CA PHE A 18 6.69 -22.60 24.79
C PHE A 18 7.15 -22.21 23.39
N VAL A 19 6.28 -22.35 22.37
CA VAL A 19 6.57 -21.92 20.99
C VAL A 19 6.63 -20.39 20.90
N LEU A 20 5.71 -19.67 21.56
CA LEU A 20 5.75 -18.21 21.67
C LEU A 20 7.00 -17.70 22.42
N LEU A 21 7.41 -18.37 23.50
CA LEU A 21 8.64 -18.02 24.22
C LEU A 21 9.90 -18.27 23.38
N ALA A 22 9.93 -19.33 22.56
CA ALA A 22 11.04 -19.64 21.67
C ALA A 22 11.15 -18.63 20.49
N ILE A 23 10.01 -18.13 20.01
CA ILE A 23 9.94 -17.07 19.01
C ILE A 23 10.40 -15.73 19.63
N CYS A 24 9.94 -15.38 20.85
CA CYS A 24 10.41 -14.18 21.55
C CYS A 24 11.91 -14.24 21.91
N ALA A 25 12.45 -15.40 22.28
CA ALA A 25 13.87 -15.57 22.58
C ALA A 25 14.76 -15.49 21.33
N SER A 26 14.24 -15.85 20.15
CA SER A 26 14.95 -15.67 18.87
C SER A 26 14.93 -14.22 18.39
N PHE A 27 13.89 -13.43 18.72
CA PHE A 27 13.90 -11.98 18.50
C PHE A 27 14.84 -11.21 19.46
N LEU A 28 14.97 -11.65 20.71
CA LEU A 28 15.94 -11.05 21.65
C LEU A 28 17.41 -11.37 21.31
N LEU A 29 17.69 -12.53 20.72
CA LEU A 29 19.04 -12.86 20.25
C LEU A 29 19.44 -12.17 18.92
N ILE A 30 18.48 -11.66 18.15
CA ILE A 30 18.74 -10.85 16.94
C ILE A 30 18.93 -9.37 17.31
N ALA A 31 18.35 -8.89 18.43
CA ALA A 31 18.47 -7.51 18.88
C ALA A 31 19.79 -7.18 19.63
N GLU A 32 20.57 -8.17 20.04
CA GLU A 32 21.81 -7.95 20.82
C GLU A 32 23.12 -8.10 20.00
N GLN A 33 23.02 -8.22 18.68
CA GLN A 33 24.18 -8.36 17.77
C GLN A 33 24.43 -7.17 16.82
N THR A 34 23.85 -6.01 17.06
CA THR A 34 24.15 -4.77 16.31
C THR A 34 24.89 -3.73 17.17
N ARG A 35 26.01 -4.13 17.77
CA ARG A 35 27.08 -3.15 18.06
C ARG A 35 27.96 -3.03 16.82
N ALA A 36 27.84 -1.89 16.13
CA ALA A 36 28.71 -1.51 15.03
C ALA A 36 30.18 -1.58 15.48
N PRO A 37 31.07 -2.30 14.77
CA PRO A 37 32.50 -2.18 14.99
C PRO A 37 33.00 -0.86 14.39
N GLU A 38 33.88 -0.18 15.11
CA GLU A 38 34.59 1.02 14.66
C GLU A 38 35.29 0.74 13.32
N GLY A 39 35.06 1.63 12.34
CA GLY A 39 35.49 1.47 10.96
C GLY A 39 37.02 1.38 10.80
N ALA A 40 37.51 0.16 10.63
CA ALA A 40 38.81 -0.12 10.05
C ALA A 40 38.68 -0.20 8.52
N TRP A 41 39.33 0.72 7.81
CA TRP A 41 39.40 0.75 6.35
C TRP A 41 40.09 -0.52 5.81
N LYS A 42 39.40 -1.30 4.97
CA LYS A 42 40.01 -2.30 4.09
C LYS A 42 40.14 -1.74 2.69
N ASN A 43 41.36 -1.62 2.20
CA ASN A 43 41.67 -1.37 0.79
C ASN A 43 41.52 -2.70 0.02
N GLU A 44 40.46 -2.85 -0.77
CA GLU A 44 40.37 -3.92 -1.77
C GLU A 44 40.46 -3.31 -3.17
N VAL A 45 41.53 -3.71 -3.88
CA VAL A 45 41.86 -3.28 -5.23
C VAL A 45 41.09 -4.16 -6.22
N TYR A 46 40.11 -3.61 -6.92
CA TYR A 46 39.46 -4.31 -8.04
C TYR A 46 40.21 -4.06 -9.35
N ALA A 47 40.65 -5.14 -9.99
CA ALA A 47 41.24 -5.11 -11.32
C ALA A 47 40.13 -4.93 -12.39
N ILE A 48 40.30 -3.92 -13.24
CA ILE A 48 39.40 -3.57 -14.34
C ILE A 48 39.63 -4.52 -15.53
N ARG A 49 38.56 -5.06 -16.12
CA ARG A 49 38.56 -5.68 -17.47
C ARG A 49 37.92 -4.72 -18.50
N PRO A 50 38.35 -4.68 -19.77
CA PRO A 50 37.90 -3.67 -20.73
C PRO A 50 36.76 -4.09 -21.67
N SER A 51 35.95 -3.09 -22.04
CA SER A 51 35.12 -2.89 -23.26
C SER A 51 33.81 -3.71 -23.37
N VAL A 52 32.70 -3.27 -24.01
CA VAL A 52 32.51 -2.46 -25.24
C VAL A 52 31.15 -1.71 -25.16
N SER A 53 31.09 -0.49 -25.71
CA SER A 53 29.87 0.29 -25.94
C SER A 53 29.37 0.08 -27.37
N THR A 54 28.07 -0.20 -27.56
CA THR A 54 27.30 0.21 -28.76
C THR A 54 25.82 0.25 -28.42
N PHE A 55 25.11 1.35 -28.72
CA PHE A 55 23.81 1.39 -29.44
C PHE A 55 23.37 2.84 -29.71
N PRO A 56 22.52 3.09 -30.73
CA PRO A 56 22.53 4.31 -31.55
C PRO A 56 21.30 5.21 -31.36
N ASN A 57 21.38 6.43 -31.92
CA ASN A 57 20.34 7.46 -31.93
C ASN A 57 18.96 6.96 -32.41
N VAL A 58 17.91 7.19 -31.62
CA VAL A 58 16.50 6.99 -32.01
C VAL A 58 15.79 8.34 -32.09
N LYS A 59 15.10 8.59 -33.22
CA LYS A 59 14.21 9.73 -33.45
C LYS A 59 12.87 9.48 -32.75
N LEU A 60 12.35 10.51 -32.09
CA LEU A 60 11.04 10.55 -31.46
C LEU A 60 9.94 10.83 -32.49
N ASP A 61 8.90 10.00 -32.53
CA ASP A 61 7.64 10.29 -33.20
C ASP A 61 6.59 10.79 -32.19
N ASN A 62 5.77 11.74 -32.65
CA ASN A 62 4.70 12.41 -31.92
C ASN A 62 3.64 11.42 -31.40
N ILE A 63 3.35 11.46 -30.10
CA ILE A 63 2.14 10.86 -29.53
C ILE A 63 1.20 11.99 -29.09
N GLN A 64 0.01 11.96 -29.68
CA GLN A 64 -1.10 12.85 -29.37
C GLN A 64 -1.62 12.64 -27.94
N GLY A 65 -1.72 13.74 -27.19
CA GLY A 65 -2.84 14.08 -26.32
C GLY A 65 -3.03 13.31 -25.00
N ASN A 66 -2.43 13.78 -23.91
CA ASN A 66 -2.98 13.57 -22.56
C ASN A 66 -4.01 14.68 -22.27
N THR A 67 -5.31 14.34 -22.25
CA THR A 67 -6.39 15.28 -21.92
C THR A 67 -6.63 15.33 -20.42
N ASN A 68 -5.89 16.19 -19.71
CA ASN A 68 -6.21 16.61 -18.34
C ASN A 68 -7.41 17.58 -18.29
N LEU A 69 -8.50 17.26 -18.98
CA LEU A 69 -9.75 18.02 -18.96
C LEU A 69 -10.95 17.09 -19.12
N SER A 70 -11.25 16.33 -18.07
CA SER A 70 -12.63 16.04 -17.65
C SER A 70 -12.60 15.13 -16.44
N ASN A 71 -13.09 15.64 -15.33
CA ASN A 71 -13.58 14.83 -14.22
C ASN A 71 -15.03 14.46 -14.57
N PRO A 72 -15.37 13.18 -14.81
CA PRO A 72 -16.73 12.76 -14.58
C PRO A 72 -16.77 11.60 -13.58
N VAL A 73 -17.39 11.90 -12.44
CA VAL A 73 -18.12 10.92 -11.64
C VAL A 73 -19.26 10.37 -12.51
N ARG A 74 -19.43 9.05 -12.54
CA ARG A 74 -20.66 8.38 -12.99
C ARG A 74 -20.76 7.04 -12.26
N GLN A 75 -21.45 6.92 -11.13
CA GLN A 75 -22.91 6.76 -10.97
C GLN A 75 -23.52 5.79 -11.98
N GLU A 76 -23.77 4.57 -11.52
CA GLU A 76 -24.65 3.60 -12.15
C GLU A 76 -26.09 4.13 -12.19
N ALA A 77 -26.75 3.97 -13.33
CA ALA A 77 -28.20 3.99 -13.41
C ALA A 77 -28.65 2.74 -14.17
N LYS A 78 -29.51 1.96 -13.51
CA LYS A 78 -30.28 0.84 -14.07
C LYS A 78 -31.12 1.33 -15.24
N ASP A 79 -31.24 0.50 -16.27
CA ASP A 79 -32.54 0.32 -16.91
C ASP A 79 -32.74 -1.11 -17.41
N THR A 80 -33.96 -1.59 -17.19
CA THR A 80 -34.47 -2.92 -17.50
C THR A 80 -35.18 -2.85 -18.84
N GLN A 81 -34.98 -3.82 -19.74
CA GLN A 81 -36.07 -4.52 -20.46
C GLN A 81 -35.56 -5.57 -21.45
N THR A 82 -36.05 -6.81 -21.22
CA THR A 82 -36.57 -7.81 -22.18
C THR A 82 -36.01 -7.87 -23.61
N GLU A 83 -35.44 -9.03 -23.98
CA GLU A 83 -36.03 -9.98 -24.94
C GLU A 83 -35.13 -11.23 -25.16
N THR A 84 -35.76 -12.41 -25.17
CA THR A 84 -35.31 -13.68 -25.79
C THR A 84 -36.51 -14.13 -26.67
N PRO A 85 -36.43 -15.09 -27.65
CA PRO A 85 -35.40 -16.12 -27.87
C PRO A 85 -35.15 -16.55 -29.36
N LYS A 86 -34.42 -17.67 -29.51
CA LYS A 86 -34.28 -18.64 -30.65
C LYS A 86 -32.98 -18.49 -31.47
N SER A 87 -32.33 -19.53 -32.01
CA SER A 87 -32.50 -21.00 -32.11
C SER A 87 -31.27 -21.55 -32.86
N GLU A 88 -31.17 -22.88 -33.02
CA GLU A 88 -30.24 -23.69 -33.86
C GLU A 88 -28.93 -24.09 -33.15
N ARG A 89 -28.65 -25.36 -32.76
CA ARG A 89 -28.83 -26.72 -33.31
C ARG A 89 -27.85 -27.10 -34.44
N ALA A 90 -26.82 -27.86 -34.08
CA ALA A 90 -26.28 -29.05 -34.76
C ALA A 90 -25.24 -29.70 -33.80
N GLU A 91 -25.43 -30.89 -33.22
CA GLU A 91 -25.23 -32.24 -33.79
C GLU A 91 -23.90 -32.36 -34.58
N ALA A 92 -23.03 -33.36 -34.44
CA ALA A 92 -22.96 -34.60 -33.66
C ALA A 92 -21.53 -35.17 -33.81
N GLY A 93 -21.11 -36.04 -32.89
CA GLY A 93 -19.86 -36.81 -33.04
C GLY A 93 -19.52 -37.70 -31.84
N LYS A 94 -20.25 -38.81 -31.66
CA LYS A 94 -19.77 -40.01 -30.93
C LYS A 94 -18.67 -40.69 -31.79
N VAL A 95 -17.73 -41.51 -31.31
CA VAL A 95 -17.80 -42.72 -30.45
C VAL A 95 -16.34 -43.09 -30.00
N PRO A 96 -16.05 -44.18 -29.24
CA PRO A 96 -15.20 -44.14 -28.05
C PRO A 96 -13.96 -45.08 -28.14
N ARG A 97 -13.16 -45.19 -27.07
CA ARG A 97 -12.71 -46.46 -26.45
C ARG A 97 -11.66 -46.24 -25.35
N ASP A 98 -12.04 -46.70 -24.16
CA ASP A 98 -11.35 -47.65 -23.27
C ASP A 98 -9.80 -47.73 -23.27
N GLY A 99 -9.21 -47.69 -22.08
CA GLY A 99 -7.77 -47.88 -21.89
C GLY A 99 -7.26 -47.55 -20.48
N THR A 100 -7.09 -48.59 -19.69
CA THR A 100 -6.60 -48.70 -18.30
C THR A 100 -5.26 -48.02 -17.98
N LYS A 101 -5.20 -47.53 -16.72
CA LYS A 101 -4.06 -47.35 -15.78
C LYS A 101 -2.62 -47.60 -16.27
N GLU A 102 -1.76 -46.64 -15.97
CA GLU A 102 -0.39 -46.90 -15.50
C GLU A 102 0.07 -45.78 -14.54
N ASP A 103 0.50 -46.20 -13.35
CA ASP A 103 1.24 -45.40 -12.38
C ASP A 103 2.61 -45.05 -12.96
N THR A 104 3.04 -43.80 -12.82
CA THR A 104 4.47 -43.47 -12.73
C THR A 104 4.65 -42.26 -11.84
N ASP A 105 5.24 -42.52 -10.67
CA ASP A 105 5.97 -41.54 -9.88
C ASP A 105 7.04 -40.89 -10.75
N GLU A 106 6.92 -39.58 -11.00
CA GLU A 106 8.06 -38.75 -11.34
C GLU A 106 8.10 -37.52 -10.42
N GLN A 107 9.18 -37.49 -9.64
CA GLN A 107 9.65 -36.35 -8.88
C GLN A 107 9.84 -35.13 -9.80
N GLY A 108 9.01 -34.10 -9.65
CA GLY A 108 9.26 -32.73 -10.11
C GLY A 108 9.53 -31.87 -8.87
N LYS A 109 10.78 -31.56 -8.55
CA LYS A 109 11.51 -30.34 -8.95
C LYS A 109 10.77 -29.04 -8.60
N ASP A 110 11.36 -28.36 -7.62
CA ASP A 110 11.38 -26.91 -7.40
C ASP A 110 10.67 -26.10 -8.47
N THR A 111 9.58 -25.45 -8.07
CA THR A 111 9.22 -24.16 -8.64
C THR A 111 8.90 -23.22 -7.49
N ASP A 112 9.92 -22.47 -7.10
CA ASP A 112 9.74 -21.13 -6.56
C ASP A 112 8.68 -20.43 -7.42
N GLY A 113 7.53 -20.12 -6.82
CA GLY A 113 6.54 -19.29 -7.48
C GLY A 113 7.19 -17.93 -7.75
N PRO A 114 7.14 -17.40 -8.98
CA PRO A 114 7.73 -16.10 -9.25
C PRO A 114 6.79 -15.07 -8.62
N GLU A 115 7.20 -14.55 -7.47
CA GLU A 115 6.82 -13.22 -7.05
C GLU A 115 7.45 -12.29 -8.09
N PHE A 116 6.69 -12.01 -9.16
CA PHE A 116 7.05 -11.00 -10.14
C PHE A 116 6.97 -9.64 -9.43
N GLU A 117 7.98 -9.29 -8.65
CA GLU A 117 8.34 -7.89 -8.47
C GLU A 117 8.56 -7.36 -9.89
N GLN A 118 7.62 -6.57 -10.40
CA GLN A 118 7.87 -5.77 -11.59
C GLN A 118 9.06 -4.87 -11.25
N LYS A 119 10.25 -5.26 -11.71
CA LYS A 119 11.43 -4.39 -11.63
C LYS A 119 11.14 -3.18 -12.50
N PHE A 120 10.75 -2.09 -11.86
CA PHE A 120 10.71 -0.78 -12.48
C PHE A 120 12.15 -0.35 -12.74
N GLU A 121 12.61 -0.54 -13.98
CA GLU A 121 13.91 -0.02 -14.39
C GLU A 121 13.86 1.51 -14.51
N ASP A 122 14.95 2.15 -14.09
CA ASP A 122 15.11 3.59 -14.19
C ASP A 122 15.19 4.00 -15.67
N LEU A 123 14.32 4.93 -16.07
CA LEU A 123 14.44 5.56 -17.39
C LEU A 123 15.54 6.62 -17.34
N PRO A 124 16.48 6.64 -18.32
CA PRO A 124 17.56 7.62 -18.34
C PRO A 124 17.09 9.08 -18.23
N GLU A 125 15.97 9.43 -18.85
CA GLU A 125 15.36 10.75 -18.84
C GLU A 125 14.73 11.17 -17.50
N ASP A 126 14.59 10.23 -16.55
CA ASP A 126 14.14 10.50 -15.19
C ASP A 126 15.31 10.48 -14.21
N ALA A 127 16.19 9.51 -14.37
CA ALA A 127 17.35 9.32 -13.53
C ALA A 127 18.42 10.41 -13.74
N LEU A 128 18.45 11.07 -14.91
CA LEU A 128 19.49 12.01 -15.28
C LEU A 128 18.92 13.33 -15.81
N VAL A 129 19.54 14.44 -15.40
CA VAL A 129 19.28 15.78 -15.92
C VAL A 129 20.52 16.29 -16.63
N GLN A 130 20.34 16.73 -17.88
CA GLN A 130 21.43 17.33 -18.64
C GLN A 130 21.65 18.80 -18.23
N THR A 131 22.91 19.18 -18.06
CA THR A 131 23.33 20.57 -17.84
C THR A 131 24.68 20.85 -18.50
N SER A 132 25.21 22.05 -18.32
CA SER A 132 26.50 22.48 -18.88
C SER A 132 27.44 23.02 -17.81
N LEU A 133 28.72 22.64 -17.88
CA LEU A 133 29.79 23.22 -17.06
C LEU A 133 30.76 23.99 -17.96
N GLN A 134 30.83 25.30 -17.77
CA GLN A 134 31.79 26.14 -18.49
C GLN A 134 33.22 25.80 -18.06
N VAL A 135 34.10 25.64 -19.04
CA VAL A 135 35.53 25.38 -18.81
C VAL A 135 36.15 26.52 -18.01
N SER A 136 35.76 27.77 -18.28
CA SER A 136 36.25 28.95 -17.56
C SER A 136 35.90 28.92 -16.06
N ASP A 137 34.68 28.52 -15.73
CA ASP A 137 34.21 28.44 -14.35
C ASP A 137 34.93 27.33 -13.60
N LEU A 138 35.09 26.18 -14.26
CA LEU A 138 35.87 25.08 -13.70
C LEU A 138 37.31 25.51 -13.46
N MET A 139 37.98 26.11 -14.45
CA MET A 139 39.36 26.59 -14.32
C MET A 139 39.51 27.60 -13.19
N LYS A 140 38.56 28.53 -13.05
CA LYS A 140 38.55 29.50 -11.94
C LYS A 140 38.41 28.80 -10.59
N GLU A 141 37.55 27.77 -10.50
CA GLU A 141 37.34 26.97 -9.28
C GLU A 141 38.63 26.25 -8.84
N ILE A 142 39.37 25.65 -9.79
CA ILE A 142 40.59 24.87 -9.51
C ILE A 142 41.89 25.68 -9.60
N GLY A 143 41.82 26.98 -9.91
CA GLY A 143 42.97 27.88 -9.97
C GLY A 143 43.87 27.70 -11.21
N LEU A 144 43.30 27.35 -12.36
CA LEU A 144 44.04 27.18 -13.62
C LEU A 144 43.95 28.41 -14.53
N SER A 145 45.03 28.66 -15.29
CA SER A 145 45.15 29.76 -16.25
C SER A 145 45.07 29.31 -17.72
N ASP A 146 45.38 28.04 -18.03
CA ASP A 146 45.26 27.48 -19.38
C ASP A 146 44.44 26.18 -19.36
N SER A 147 43.42 26.07 -20.23
CA SER A 147 42.59 24.87 -20.34
C SER A 147 43.36 23.62 -20.76
N LYS A 148 44.52 23.78 -21.42
CA LYS A 148 45.40 22.65 -21.80
C LYS A 148 45.99 21.92 -20.60
N GLN A 149 45.96 22.55 -19.42
CA GLN A 149 46.35 21.91 -18.17
C GLN A 149 45.35 20.83 -17.73
N ILE A 150 44.11 20.86 -18.22
CA ILE A 150 43.10 19.82 -17.94
C ILE A 150 43.41 18.60 -18.80
N LEU A 151 43.72 17.48 -18.14
CA LEU A 151 44.00 16.20 -18.81
C LEU A 151 42.71 15.47 -19.14
N TYR A 152 41.76 15.42 -18.20
CA TYR A 152 40.40 14.95 -18.44
C TYR A 152 39.42 15.49 -17.41
N VAL A 153 38.15 15.51 -17.81
CA VAL A 153 37.00 15.64 -16.91
C VAL A 153 36.16 14.38 -17.02
N ARG A 154 35.80 13.78 -15.90
CA ARG A 154 35.00 12.56 -15.83
C ARG A 154 33.72 12.84 -15.03
N ASN A 155 32.58 12.51 -15.63
CA ASN A 155 31.25 12.59 -15.01
C ASN A 155 30.88 11.20 -14.50
N ILE A 156 30.54 11.08 -13.22
CA ILE A 156 30.13 9.83 -12.59
C ILE A 156 28.76 10.06 -11.96
N THR A 157 27.75 9.34 -12.43
CA THR A 157 26.33 9.52 -12.02
C THR A 157 25.83 8.39 -11.14
N GLY A 158 26.58 7.30 -11.04
CA GLY A 158 26.26 6.13 -10.23
C GLY A 158 27.37 5.08 -10.28
N VAL A 159 27.17 3.98 -9.56
CA VAL A 159 28.12 2.86 -9.54
C VAL A 159 28.25 2.28 -10.95
N GLY A 160 29.48 2.23 -11.47
CA GLY A 160 29.76 1.71 -12.82
C GLY A 160 29.30 2.61 -13.98
N SER A 161 28.77 3.81 -13.69
CA SER A 161 28.37 4.78 -14.71
C SER A 161 29.32 5.99 -14.69
N ASP A 162 30.33 5.96 -15.56
CA ASP A 162 31.24 7.08 -15.77
C ASP A 162 31.43 7.42 -17.26
N THR A 163 31.66 8.70 -17.55
CA THR A 163 31.90 9.19 -18.90
C THR A 163 33.00 10.24 -18.88
N ILE A 164 34.00 10.09 -19.74
CA ILE A 164 34.99 11.14 -19.98
C ILE A 164 34.36 12.17 -20.91
N LEU A 165 34.33 13.42 -20.46
CA LEU A 165 33.67 14.50 -21.15
C LEU A 165 34.59 15.16 -22.16
N GLN A 166 34.01 15.51 -23.31
CA GLN A 166 34.66 16.37 -24.29
C GLN A 166 34.13 17.80 -24.15
N SER A 167 35.04 18.77 -24.19
CA SER A 167 34.64 20.17 -24.25
C SER A 167 34.24 20.52 -25.68
N VAL A 168 33.06 21.09 -25.84
CA VAL A 168 32.57 21.63 -27.11
C VAL A 168 32.28 23.10 -26.87
N ASN A 169 32.90 23.98 -27.66
CA ASN A 169 32.74 25.43 -27.56
C ASN A 169 32.98 26.00 -26.15
N GLY A 170 33.95 25.43 -25.41
CA GLY A 170 34.30 25.90 -24.07
C GLY A 170 33.39 25.38 -22.95
N SER A 171 32.54 24.39 -23.21
CA SER A 171 31.66 23.79 -22.20
C SER A 171 31.68 22.27 -22.24
N TYR A 172 31.55 21.66 -21.06
CA TYR A 172 31.26 20.25 -20.91
C TYR A 172 29.74 20.04 -20.79
N ALA A 173 29.18 19.05 -21.50
CA ALA A 173 27.82 18.57 -21.25
C ALA A 173 27.86 17.59 -20.08
N LEU A 174 27.13 17.90 -19.01
CA LEU A 174 27.04 17.07 -17.81
C LEU A 174 25.71 16.34 -17.77
N LEU A 175 25.72 15.15 -17.19
CA LEU A 175 24.55 14.46 -16.68
C LEU A 175 24.62 14.48 -15.15
N LEU A 176 23.56 14.96 -14.52
CA LEU A 176 23.40 14.95 -13.08
C LEU A 176 22.38 13.88 -12.69
N SER A 177 22.74 13.00 -11.77
CA SER A 177 21.83 12.05 -11.13
C SER A 177 20.75 12.78 -10.34
N THR A 178 19.48 12.40 -10.54
CA THR A 178 18.33 12.89 -9.78
C THR A 178 18.13 12.13 -8.46
N LYS A 179 18.70 10.93 -8.36
CA LYS A 179 18.56 10.03 -7.21
C LYS A 179 19.74 10.09 -6.23
N GLY A 180 20.88 10.61 -6.66
CA GLY A 180 22.10 10.55 -5.87
C GLY A 180 23.15 11.60 -6.22
N THR A 181 24.31 11.49 -5.57
CA THR A 181 25.43 12.40 -5.78
C THR A 181 26.09 12.12 -7.13
N THR A 182 26.17 13.15 -7.97
CA THR A 182 27.04 13.16 -9.14
C THR A 182 28.43 13.59 -8.75
N ILE A 183 29.45 12.89 -9.26
CA ILE A 183 30.85 13.24 -9.03
C ILE A 183 31.47 13.70 -10.34
N ILE A 184 32.05 14.90 -10.33
CA ILE A 184 32.90 15.41 -11.41
C ILE A 184 34.35 15.29 -10.95
N GLN A 185 35.11 14.42 -11.61
CA GLN A 185 36.54 14.25 -11.36
C GLN A 185 37.34 14.96 -12.45
N VAL A 186 38.23 15.85 -12.04
CA VAL A 186 39.07 16.64 -12.95
C VAL A 186 40.52 16.33 -12.68
N LYS A 187 41.18 15.68 -13.64
CA LYS A 187 42.62 15.44 -13.57
C LYS A 187 43.33 16.51 -14.38
N TYR A 188 44.29 17.18 -13.78
CA TYR A 188 44.96 18.32 -14.39
C TYR A 188 46.43 18.43 -13.97
N LYS A 189 47.15 19.34 -14.63
CA LYS A 189 48.53 19.75 -14.32
C LYS A 189 48.50 21.10 -13.63
N ASP A 190 49.04 21.22 -12.41
CA ASP A 190 49.14 22.51 -11.74
C ASP A 190 50.24 23.41 -12.35
N ALA A 191 50.52 24.55 -11.73
CA ALA A 191 51.53 25.50 -12.20
C ALA A 191 52.95 24.93 -12.21
N ASP A 192 53.24 23.97 -11.34
CA ASP A 192 54.54 23.30 -11.23
C ASP A 192 54.66 22.11 -12.19
N GLY A 193 53.58 21.76 -12.90
CA GLY A 193 53.52 20.61 -13.80
C GLY A 193 53.23 19.28 -13.10
N ASP A 194 52.84 19.32 -11.82
CA ASP A 194 52.43 18.15 -11.07
C ASP A 194 51.00 17.76 -11.41
N THR A 195 50.77 16.45 -11.47
CA THR A 195 49.43 15.92 -11.74
C THR A 195 48.58 15.98 -10.47
N LYS A 196 47.46 16.68 -10.51
CA LYS A 196 46.48 16.76 -9.41
C LYS A 196 45.12 16.19 -9.84
N LEU A 197 44.31 15.85 -8.84
CA LEU A 197 42.94 15.38 -9.02
C LEU A 197 42.02 16.25 -8.14
N HIS A 198 41.08 16.95 -8.78
CA HIS A 198 39.99 17.64 -8.11
C HIS A 198 38.71 16.80 -8.19
N ILE A 199 37.93 16.78 -7.11
CA ILE A 199 36.67 16.03 -7.01
C ILE A 199 35.59 17.00 -6.57
N LYS A 200 34.60 17.22 -7.45
CA LYS A 200 33.41 18.01 -7.16
C LYS A 200 32.21 17.08 -7.01
N LYS A 201 31.49 17.20 -5.89
CA LYS A 201 30.24 16.47 -5.62
C LYS A 201 29.06 17.40 -5.89
N ILE A 202 28.07 16.92 -6.64
CA ILE A 202 26.87 17.67 -7.00
C ILE A 202 25.67 16.82 -6.61
N ASN A 203 24.84 17.35 -5.70
CA ASN A 203 23.52 16.80 -5.42
C ASN A 203 22.51 17.64 -6.19
N TYR A 204 21.86 17.03 -7.18
CA TYR A 204 20.82 17.72 -7.92
C TYR A 204 19.62 17.97 -7.01
N VAL A 205 19.05 19.17 -7.12
CA VAL A 205 17.75 19.51 -6.55
C VAL A 205 16.89 20.00 -7.68
N ARG A 206 15.76 19.32 -7.95
CA ARG A 206 14.82 19.77 -8.97
C ARG A 206 14.23 21.11 -8.53
N PRO A 207 14.27 22.15 -9.38
CA PRO A 207 13.63 23.42 -9.05
C PRO A 207 12.13 23.23 -8.81
N GLU A 208 11.61 23.92 -7.79
CA GLU A 208 10.19 23.88 -7.47
C GLU A 208 9.33 24.30 -8.67
N GLY A 209 8.25 23.56 -8.94
CA GLY A 209 7.37 23.81 -10.08
C GLY A 209 7.96 23.42 -11.45
N SER A 210 9.17 22.85 -11.52
CA SER A 210 9.79 22.43 -12.78
C SER A 210 9.47 20.99 -13.18
N THR A 211 8.58 20.30 -12.46
CA THR A 211 8.12 18.96 -12.83
C THR A 211 7.23 19.05 -14.07
N PRO A 212 7.60 18.38 -15.18
CA PRO A 212 6.74 18.32 -16.36
C PRO A 212 5.38 17.73 -16.03
N VAL A 213 4.30 18.27 -16.60
CA VAL A 213 2.91 17.89 -16.25
C VAL A 213 2.67 16.40 -16.45
N GLU A 214 3.23 15.83 -17.51
CA GLU A 214 3.16 14.41 -17.87
C GLU A 214 3.99 13.49 -16.97
N LYS A 215 4.91 14.06 -16.18
CA LYS A 215 5.75 13.33 -15.22
C LYS A 215 5.36 13.60 -13.76
N GLN A 216 4.27 14.33 -13.53
CA GLN A 216 3.77 14.56 -12.18
C GLN A 216 3.28 13.25 -11.56
N PRO A 217 3.59 12.98 -10.29
CA PRO A 217 2.94 11.91 -9.55
C PRO A 217 1.41 12.07 -9.57
N LEU A 218 0.71 10.95 -9.39
CA LEU A 218 -0.74 10.89 -9.39
C LEU A 218 -1.24 10.83 -7.95
N ILE A 219 -2.14 11.74 -7.59
CA ILE A 219 -2.84 11.76 -6.30
C ILE A 219 -4.32 11.48 -6.53
N GLN A 220 -4.84 10.45 -5.87
CA GLN A 220 -6.27 10.17 -5.72
C GLN A 220 -6.64 10.19 -4.23
N THR A 221 -7.86 10.63 -3.91
CA THR A 221 -8.34 10.73 -2.52
C THR A 221 -9.86 10.72 -2.46
N ASN A 222 -10.42 10.33 -1.32
CA ASN A 222 -11.85 10.45 -1.02
C ASN A 222 -12.26 11.84 -0.48
N LEU A 223 -11.31 12.78 -0.34
CA LEU A 223 -11.64 14.19 -0.10
C LEU A 223 -12.46 14.76 -1.25
N LYS A 224 -13.50 15.52 -0.90
CA LYS A 224 -14.32 16.26 -1.87
C LYS A 224 -13.94 17.73 -1.78
N ASP A 225 -13.52 18.32 -2.89
CA ASP A 225 -13.31 19.77 -2.92
C ASP A 225 -14.65 20.48 -2.71
N ASN A 226 -14.64 21.48 -1.83
CA ASN A 226 -15.80 22.13 -1.24
C ASN A 226 -16.74 21.18 -0.47
N GLY A 227 -16.24 20.04 -0.01
CA GLY A 227 -16.98 19.08 0.83
C GLY A 227 -17.36 19.69 2.18
N ILE A 228 -18.52 19.28 2.70
CA ILE A 228 -19.02 19.67 4.02
C ILE A 228 -18.94 18.45 4.94
N TYR A 229 -18.35 18.65 6.10
CA TYR A 229 -18.09 17.63 7.11
C TYR A 229 -18.71 18.05 8.45
N ASN A 230 -19.21 17.08 9.21
CA ASN A 230 -19.97 17.32 10.45
C ASN A 230 -19.20 16.92 11.71
N GLN A 231 -18.06 16.25 11.54
CA GLN A 231 -17.09 15.97 12.61
C GLN A 231 -15.90 16.92 12.50
N ALA A 232 -15.36 17.34 13.65
CA ALA A 232 -14.13 18.14 13.67
C ALA A 232 -12.93 17.29 13.23
N THR A 233 -12.85 16.06 13.74
CA THR A 233 -11.90 15.07 13.25
C THR A 233 -12.36 14.54 11.89
N LEU A 234 -11.51 14.69 10.87
CA LEU A 234 -11.72 14.16 9.54
C LEU A 234 -10.68 13.08 9.25
N ASN A 235 -11.16 11.87 8.96
CA ASN A 235 -10.34 10.81 8.39
C ASN A 235 -10.48 10.80 6.86
N PHE A 236 -9.38 10.65 6.14
CA PHE A 236 -9.40 10.55 4.69
C PHE A 236 -8.23 9.71 4.18
N ASP A 237 -8.42 9.17 2.98
CA ASP A 237 -7.49 8.26 2.34
C ASP A 237 -6.85 8.91 1.12
N VAL A 238 -5.60 8.57 0.87
CA VAL A 238 -4.82 9.04 -0.27
C VAL A 238 -4.16 7.84 -0.94
N TRP A 239 -4.29 7.76 -2.27
CA TRP A 239 -3.57 6.81 -3.11
C TRP A 239 -2.60 7.59 -3.98
N ILE A 240 -1.35 7.13 -3.99
CA ILE A 240 -0.25 7.80 -4.68
C ILE A 240 0.53 6.83 -5.58
N THR A 241 0.81 7.27 -6.79
CA THR A 241 1.73 6.58 -7.71
C THR A 241 2.66 7.58 -8.39
N ASP A 242 3.80 7.10 -8.88
CA ASP A 242 4.57 7.84 -9.88
C ASP A 242 3.75 7.97 -11.18
N TYR A 243 4.27 8.74 -12.13
CA TYR A 243 3.60 8.98 -13.41
C TYR A 243 3.48 7.72 -14.30
N ARG A 244 4.18 6.64 -13.94
CA ARG A 244 4.18 5.33 -14.63
C ARG A 244 3.30 4.29 -13.90
N GLY A 245 2.64 4.68 -12.81
CA GLY A 245 1.75 3.82 -12.04
C GLY A 245 2.42 2.98 -10.94
N LYS A 246 3.71 3.19 -10.66
CA LYS A 246 4.39 2.57 -9.51
C LYS A 246 3.88 3.21 -8.22
N ALA A 247 3.44 2.42 -7.24
CA ALA A 247 3.04 2.94 -5.94
C ALA A 247 4.20 3.67 -5.25
N LEU A 248 3.89 4.79 -4.59
CA LEU A 248 4.84 5.58 -3.79
C LEU A 248 4.61 5.35 -2.28
N ALA A 249 5.64 5.61 -1.49
CA ALA A 249 5.60 5.39 -0.04
C ALA A 249 5.04 6.62 0.70
N TYR A 250 4.56 6.44 1.93
CA TYR A 250 4.09 7.56 2.75
C TYR A 250 5.19 8.62 2.98
N SER A 251 6.46 8.21 3.00
CA SER A 251 7.62 9.12 3.18
C SER A 251 7.79 10.10 2.02
N ASP A 252 7.16 9.83 0.87
CA ASP A 252 7.20 10.66 -0.33
C ASP A 252 6.13 11.78 -0.28
N MET A 253 5.33 11.83 0.79
CA MET A 253 4.16 12.69 0.89
C MET A 253 4.19 13.63 2.10
N GLU A 254 3.69 14.84 1.88
CA GLU A 254 3.46 15.87 2.89
C GLU A 254 1.97 16.27 2.86
N VAL A 255 1.27 16.10 3.97
CA VAL A 255 -0.16 16.42 4.10
C VAL A 255 -0.33 17.48 5.17
N MET A 256 -0.87 18.63 4.78
CA MET A 256 -1.01 19.81 5.63
C MET A 256 -2.47 20.29 5.68
N VAL A 257 -2.96 20.62 6.87
CA VAL A 257 -4.27 21.21 7.11
C VAL A 257 -4.10 22.54 7.82
N ASN A 258 -4.54 23.62 7.18
CA ASN A 258 -4.38 25.00 7.68
C ASN A 258 -2.94 25.33 8.11
N GLY A 259 -1.94 24.76 7.44
CA GLY A 259 -0.53 24.96 7.74
C GLY A 259 0.05 24.07 8.86
N VAL A 260 -0.72 23.10 9.37
CA VAL A 260 -0.28 22.10 10.35
C VAL A 260 -0.29 20.71 9.72
N SER A 261 0.69 19.86 10.03
CA SER A 261 0.73 18.48 9.48
C SER A 261 -0.48 17.65 9.95
N ALA A 262 -1.05 16.87 9.02
CA ALA A 262 -2.04 15.87 9.35
C ALA A 262 -1.40 14.63 9.98
N ASP A 263 -2.11 13.95 10.87
CA ASP A 263 -1.63 12.74 11.51
C ASP A 263 -1.74 11.56 10.56
N TYR A 264 -0.64 10.85 10.39
CA TYR A 264 -0.63 9.58 9.68
C TYR A 264 -1.20 8.49 10.59
N ILE A 265 -2.28 7.82 10.16
CA ILE A 265 -3.01 6.88 11.01
C ILE A 265 -3.04 5.43 10.52
N GLY A 266 -2.59 5.16 9.30
CA GLY A 266 -2.35 3.79 8.84
C GLY A 266 -1.96 3.68 7.36
N GLU A 267 -1.31 2.56 7.04
CA GLU A 267 -0.89 2.17 5.69
C GLU A 267 -1.56 0.88 5.26
N MET A 268 -1.96 0.80 3.99
CA MET A 268 -2.39 -0.42 3.30
C MET A 268 -2.04 -0.30 1.81
N SER A 269 -2.95 -0.69 0.93
CA SER A 269 -3.01 -0.23 -0.47
C SER A 269 -3.18 1.29 -0.64
N ARG A 270 -3.19 2.06 0.45
CA ARG A 270 -3.38 3.52 0.53
C ARG A 270 -2.83 4.07 1.85
N GLN A 271 -2.68 5.39 1.92
CA GLN A 271 -2.27 6.09 3.14
C GLN A 271 -3.48 6.78 3.77
N THR A 272 -3.69 6.56 5.07
CA THR A 272 -4.82 7.14 5.81
C THR A 272 -4.34 8.25 6.73
N TYR A 273 -5.02 9.40 6.68
CA TYR A 273 -4.74 10.56 7.53
C TYR A 273 -5.91 10.92 8.42
N SER A 274 -5.58 11.50 9.58
CA SER A 274 -6.52 12.15 10.49
C SER A 274 -6.13 13.60 10.68
N THR A 275 -7.12 14.48 10.80
CA THR A 275 -6.86 15.89 11.03
C THR A 275 -8.01 16.56 11.77
N GLU A 276 -7.71 17.66 12.45
CA GLU A 276 -8.70 18.49 13.12
C GLU A 276 -9.08 19.71 12.26
N LEU A 277 -10.37 19.80 11.93
CA LEU A 277 -10.95 20.91 11.19
C LEU A 277 -11.37 22.05 12.12
N GLN A 278 -11.13 23.28 11.68
CA GLN A 278 -11.65 24.50 12.28
C GLN A 278 -13.06 24.77 11.75
N ALA A 279 -13.93 25.35 12.58
CA ALA A 279 -15.29 25.69 12.15
C ALA A 279 -15.25 26.62 10.91
N GLY A 280 -16.04 26.29 9.89
CA GLY A 280 -16.03 26.99 8.62
C GLY A 280 -14.99 26.43 7.64
N LYS A 281 -14.28 27.31 6.93
CA LYS A 281 -13.38 26.94 5.83
C LYS A 281 -12.05 26.39 6.36
N ASN A 282 -11.61 25.28 5.80
CA ASN A 282 -10.29 24.67 5.99
C ASN A 282 -9.62 24.46 4.64
N THR A 283 -8.29 24.38 4.66
CA THR A 283 -7.48 24.09 3.47
C THR A 283 -6.58 22.91 3.74
N ILE A 284 -6.76 21.84 2.96
CA ILE A 284 -5.95 20.62 3.00
C ILE A 284 -5.05 20.63 1.77
N THR A 285 -3.75 20.47 1.95
CA THR A 285 -2.77 20.38 0.86
C THR A 285 -2.06 19.03 0.93
N ILE A 286 -2.01 18.34 -0.20
CA ILE A 286 -1.31 17.08 -0.38
C ILE A 286 -0.19 17.33 -1.39
N LYS A 287 1.05 17.23 -0.96
CA LYS A 287 2.24 17.35 -1.80
C LYS A 287 2.95 16.00 -1.85
N VAL A 288 3.30 15.55 -3.05
CA VAL A 288 4.02 14.29 -3.28
C VAL A 288 5.29 14.58 -4.05
N THR A 289 6.40 13.94 -3.66
CA THR A 289 7.72 14.02 -4.30
C THR A 289 8.27 12.61 -4.50
N ASP A 290 8.45 12.17 -5.74
CA ASP A 290 9.01 10.84 -6.01
C ASP A 290 10.55 10.78 -5.94
N GLU A 291 11.11 9.59 -6.15
CA GLU A 291 12.57 9.34 -6.12
C GLU A 291 13.37 10.15 -7.16
N TYR A 292 12.75 10.58 -8.26
CA TYR A 292 13.36 11.42 -9.30
C TYR A 292 13.14 12.92 -9.04
N GLN A 293 12.61 13.24 -7.86
CA GLN A 293 12.23 14.56 -7.40
C GLN A 293 11.13 15.20 -8.26
N TYR A 294 10.29 14.40 -8.93
CA TYR A 294 9.08 14.93 -9.54
C TYR A 294 8.06 15.21 -8.45
N THR A 295 7.45 16.39 -8.53
CA THR A 295 6.58 16.94 -7.50
C THR A 295 5.21 17.28 -8.06
N VAL A 296 4.19 17.06 -7.25
CA VAL A 296 2.83 17.54 -7.48
C VAL A 296 2.26 18.04 -6.15
N GLN A 297 1.45 19.08 -6.21
CA GLN A 297 0.71 19.59 -5.05
C GLN A 297 -0.76 19.78 -5.44
N LYS A 298 -1.66 19.17 -4.67
CA LYS A 298 -3.10 19.40 -4.75
C LYS A 298 -3.61 20.07 -3.49
N THR A 299 -4.52 21.03 -3.66
CA THR A 299 -5.16 21.75 -2.56
C THR A 299 -6.67 21.55 -2.63
N TYR A 300 -7.26 21.17 -1.51
CA TYR A 300 -8.68 20.97 -1.31
C TYR A 300 -9.19 21.99 -0.30
N THR A 301 -10.30 22.66 -0.63
CA THR A 301 -11.05 23.45 0.33
C THR A 301 -12.14 22.59 0.93
N VAL A 302 -12.22 22.48 2.24
CA VAL A 302 -13.29 21.73 2.93
C VAL A 302 -13.94 22.60 4.00
N PHE A 303 -15.18 22.28 4.36
CA PHE A 303 -15.95 23.04 5.32
C PHE A 303 -16.38 22.15 6.48
N TYR A 304 -16.08 22.58 7.71
CA TYR A 304 -16.60 21.94 8.91
C TYR A 304 -17.78 22.73 9.45
N LYS A 305 -18.91 22.06 9.64
CA LYS A 305 -20.08 22.58 10.35
C LYS A 305 -20.52 21.57 11.39
N THR A 306 -20.38 21.93 12.67
CA THR A 306 -20.86 21.07 13.76
C THR A 306 -22.34 20.71 13.60
N GLY A 307 -22.65 19.45 13.84
CA GLY A 307 -23.98 18.90 13.74
C GLY A 307 -23.94 17.39 13.90
N LYS A 308 -25.11 16.76 14.05
CA LYS A 308 -25.18 15.30 13.99
C LYS A 308 -24.85 14.81 12.58
N SER A 309 -24.23 13.65 12.48
CA SER A 309 -24.10 12.90 11.24
C SER A 309 -25.22 11.86 11.19
N ARG A 310 -26.01 11.82 10.12
CA ARG A 310 -26.94 10.70 9.85
C ARG A 310 -26.21 9.68 9.00
N ILE A 311 -25.97 8.48 9.52
CA ILE A 311 -25.24 7.41 8.83
C ILE A 311 -26.13 6.19 8.61
N THR A 312 -25.76 5.34 7.67
CA THR A 312 -26.33 3.98 7.56
C THR A 312 -25.36 2.98 8.18
N ILE A 313 -25.82 2.13 9.09
CA ILE A 313 -25.01 1.10 9.74
C ILE A 313 -25.64 -0.30 9.61
N SER A 314 -24.82 -1.32 9.37
CA SER A 314 -25.24 -2.74 9.31
C SER A 314 -24.32 -3.66 10.12
N LEU A 315 -24.88 -4.79 10.58
CA LEU A 315 -24.11 -5.91 11.15
C LEU A 315 -24.37 -7.17 10.32
N GLU A 316 -23.34 -7.67 9.65
CA GLU A 316 -23.45 -8.67 8.57
C GLU A 316 -22.65 -9.94 8.89
N ALA A 317 -23.23 -11.10 8.57
CA ALA A 317 -22.62 -12.41 8.76
C ALA A 317 -22.88 -13.32 7.53
N GLY A 318 -22.90 -12.71 6.34
CA GLY A 318 -23.21 -13.39 5.07
C GLY A 318 -22.31 -14.60 4.78
N THR A 319 -21.06 -14.51 5.24
CA THR A 319 -20.03 -15.56 5.18
C THR A 319 -20.42 -16.86 5.89
N ILE A 320 -21.32 -16.80 6.88
CA ILE A 320 -21.90 -17.98 7.53
C ILE A 320 -23.36 -18.25 7.11
N GLY A 321 -23.80 -17.66 5.99
CA GLY A 321 -25.13 -17.84 5.43
C GLY A 321 -26.24 -17.00 6.08
N ILE A 322 -25.87 -16.02 6.90
CA ILE A 322 -26.81 -15.10 7.56
C ILE A 322 -26.55 -13.68 7.04
N PRO A 323 -27.28 -13.19 6.02
CA PRO A 323 -26.95 -11.92 5.36
C PRO A 323 -26.81 -10.74 6.33
N TYR A 324 -27.72 -10.66 7.31
CA TYR A 324 -27.74 -9.60 8.31
C TYR A 324 -28.11 -10.16 9.68
N LEU A 325 -27.27 -9.86 10.68
CA LEU A 325 -27.64 -9.94 12.10
C LEU A 325 -28.47 -8.71 12.48
N VAL A 326 -28.15 -7.57 11.89
CA VAL A 326 -28.94 -6.33 11.90
C VAL A 326 -28.93 -5.75 10.49
N LYS A 327 -30.11 -5.58 9.90
CA LYS A 327 -30.26 -5.00 8.55
C LYS A 327 -29.79 -3.55 8.55
N PRO A 328 -29.35 -3.01 7.39
CA PRO A 328 -28.94 -1.62 7.28
C PRO A 328 -30.03 -0.69 7.83
N LYS A 329 -29.65 0.19 8.75
CA LYS A 329 -30.55 1.18 9.33
C LYS A 329 -29.85 2.51 9.50
N GLU A 330 -30.63 3.59 9.52
CA GLU A 330 -30.09 4.92 9.78
C GLU A 330 -30.00 5.19 11.29
N ILE A 331 -28.89 5.79 11.71
CA ILE A 331 -28.69 6.31 13.07
C ILE A 331 -28.10 7.72 13.03
N ASP A 332 -28.37 8.50 14.08
CA ASP A 332 -27.73 9.80 14.28
C ASP A 332 -26.48 9.61 15.18
N VAL A 333 -25.37 10.22 14.78
CA VAL A 333 -24.10 10.22 15.51
C VAL A 333 -23.80 11.66 15.94
N GLU A 334 -23.56 11.87 17.23
CA GLU A 334 -23.20 13.18 17.76
C GLU A 334 -21.81 13.62 17.29
N ALA A 335 -21.57 14.94 17.29
CA ALA A 335 -20.26 15.48 16.95
C ALA A 335 -19.21 15.09 18.02
N GLY A 336 -18.00 14.75 17.58
CA GLY A 336 -16.87 14.33 18.41
C GLY A 336 -16.92 12.88 18.88
N VAL A 337 -17.86 12.05 18.38
CA VAL A 337 -18.00 10.65 18.81
C VAL A 337 -17.27 9.72 17.83
N SER A 338 -16.34 8.92 18.36
CA SER A 338 -15.63 7.88 17.61
C SER A 338 -16.53 6.69 17.29
N LEU A 339 -16.18 5.93 16.26
CA LEU A 339 -16.95 4.77 15.82
C LEU A 339 -17.01 3.65 16.86
N SER A 340 -16.02 3.55 17.77
CA SER A 340 -16.06 2.61 18.90
C SER A 340 -17.23 2.89 19.85
N HIS A 341 -17.48 4.16 20.17
CA HIS A 341 -18.62 4.57 21.00
C HIS A 341 -19.94 4.39 20.25
N VAL A 342 -19.99 4.73 18.95
CA VAL A 342 -21.16 4.47 18.10
C VAL A 342 -21.48 2.97 18.06
N LEU A 343 -20.47 2.12 17.92
CA LEU A 343 -20.63 0.67 17.89
C LEU A 343 -21.13 0.12 19.23
N ASP A 344 -20.61 0.60 20.36
CA ASP A 344 -21.06 0.21 21.70
C ASP A 344 -22.57 0.48 21.88
N GLU A 345 -23.00 1.70 21.60
CA GLU A 345 -24.42 2.09 21.70
C GLU A 345 -25.29 1.31 20.71
N TYR A 346 -24.82 1.15 19.47
CA TYR A 346 -25.51 0.42 18.41
C TYR A 346 -25.76 -1.05 18.81
N LEU A 347 -24.72 -1.77 19.24
CA LEU A 347 -24.84 -3.18 19.63
C LEU A 347 -25.75 -3.35 20.86
N LYS A 348 -25.59 -2.51 21.88
CA LYS A 348 -26.46 -2.53 23.07
C LYS A 348 -27.92 -2.22 22.75
N SER A 349 -28.18 -1.25 21.87
CA SER A 349 -29.54 -0.90 21.44
C SER A 349 -30.25 -2.05 20.72
N GLU A 350 -29.47 -2.89 20.03
CA GLU A 350 -29.94 -4.07 19.33
C GLU A 350 -29.97 -5.32 20.22
N GLY A 351 -29.66 -5.19 21.52
CA GLY A 351 -29.69 -6.28 22.49
C GLY A 351 -28.56 -7.29 22.33
N PHE A 352 -27.43 -6.87 21.74
CA PHE A 352 -26.19 -7.65 21.73
C PHE A 352 -25.31 -7.24 22.92
N THR A 353 -24.49 -8.19 23.37
CA THR A 353 -23.29 -7.92 24.17
C THR A 353 -22.07 -8.31 23.34
N TYR A 354 -20.87 -7.91 23.74
CA TYR A 354 -19.66 -8.19 22.98
C TYR A 354 -18.44 -8.26 23.90
N SER A 355 -17.39 -8.94 23.44
CA SER A 355 -16.07 -8.94 24.06
C SER A 355 -15.09 -8.14 23.21
N HIS A 356 -14.15 -7.47 23.85
CA HIS A 356 -13.14 -6.67 23.17
C HIS A 356 -11.81 -6.68 23.93
N THR A 357 -10.73 -6.33 23.24
CA THR A 357 -9.49 -5.87 23.89
C THR A 357 -9.40 -4.35 23.82
N GLY A 358 -8.46 -3.76 24.56
CA GLY A 358 -8.38 -2.30 24.74
C GLY A 358 -9.62 -1.73 25.43
N ASN A 359 -9.92 -0.46 25.16
CA ASN A 359 -11.11 0.24 25.62
C ASN A 359 -11.67 1.12 24.48
N LEU A 360 -12.82 1.77 24.70
CA LEU A 360 -13.50 2.55 23.65
C LEU A 360 -12.63 3.70 23.10
N ASP A 361 -11.73 4.26 23.90
CA ASP A 361 -10.87 5.38 23.50
C ASP A 361 -9.51 4.94 22.94
N ASP A 362 -9.02 3.77 23.35
CA ASP A 362 -7.67 3.30 23.04
C ASP A 362 -7.58 1.79 22.80
N GLY A 363 -7.04 1.42 21.64
CA GLY A 363 -6.79 0.03 21.26
C GLY A 363 -8.04 -0.84 21.11
N PHE A 364 -9.22 -0.27 20.86
CA PHE A 364 -10.47 -1.03 20.75
C PHE A 364 -10.40 -2.08 19.62
N TYR A 365 -10.53 -3.34 19.98
CA TYR A 365 -10.64 -4.46 19.04
C TYR A 365 -11.84 -5.34 19.39
N LEU A 366 -12.79 -5.48 18.46
CA LEU A 366 -14.00 -6.28 18.63
C LEU A 366 -13.68 -7.78 18.45
N ALA A 367 -13.59 -8.51 19.56
CA ALA A 367 -13.21 -9.92 19.56
C ALA A 367 -14.40 -10.84 19.26
N SER A 368 -15.56 -10.57 19.85
CA SER A 368 -16.76 -11.40 19.65
C SER A 368 -18.06 -10.66 19.96
N ILE A 369 -19.15 -11.10 19.33
CA ILE A 369 -20.51 -10.60 19.56
C ILE A 369 -21.37 -11.75 20.10
N HIS A 370 -22.24 -11.43 21.05
CA HIS A 370 -23.08 -12.39 21.76
C HIS A 370 -24.54 -11.97 21.76
N LYS A 371 -25.44 -12.88 21.40
CA LYS A 371 -26.89 -12.78 21.58
C LYS A 371 -27.53 -14.15 21.38
N LYS A 372 -28.50 -14.47 22.25
CA LYS A 372 -29.20 -15.76 22.24
C LYS A 372 -29.70 -16.15 20.84
N ASN A 373 -29.26 -17.30 20.35
CA ASN A 373 -29.53 -17.92 19.06
C ASN A 373 -29.15 -17.06 17.83
N MET A 374 -28.23 -16.09 17.95
CA MET A 374 -27.94 -15.15 16.86
C MET A 374 -27.42 -15.81 15.58
N ILE A 375 -26.71 -16.93 15.69
CA ILE A 375 -26.23 -17.71 14.54
C ILE A 375 -26.97 -19.05 14.38
N LYS A 376 -28.11 -19.24 15.05
CA LYS A 376 -28.86 -20.49 14.94
C LYS A 376 -29.30 -20.72 13.49
N GLY A 377 -28.89 -21.86 12.94
CA GLY A 377 -29.19 -22.23 11.55
C GLY A 377 -28.23 -21.61 10.53
N TYR A 378 -27.05 -21.16 10.97
CA TYR A 378 -25.97 -20.80 10.07
C TYR A 378 -25.71 -21.92 9.05
N LYS A 379 -25.31 -21.52 7.85
CA LYS A 379 -24.92 -22.42 6.78
C LYS A 379 -23.88 -21.74 5.91
N ILE A 380 -22.62 -22.06 6.13
CA ILE A 380 -21.51 -21.51 5.36
C ILE A 380 -21.72 -21.89 3.88
N PRO A 381 -21.69 -20.92 2.94
CA PRO A 381 -21.83 -21.20 1.51
C PRO A 381 -20.79 -22.22 1.03
N SER A 382 -21.22 -23.25 0.30
CA SER A 382 -20.34 -24.36 -0.09
C SER A 382 -19.17 -23.92 -0.98
N ASP A 383 -19.41 -22.92 -1.82
CA ASP A 383 -18.38 -22.32 -2.68
C ASP A 383 -17.37 -21.49 -1.88
N LEU A 384 -17.76 -20.90 -0.75
CA LEU A 384 -16.82 -20.27 0.19
C LEU A 384 -15.95 -21.34 0.89
N ILE A 385 -16.56 -22.45 1.33
CA ILE A 385 -15.81 -23.57 1.94
C ILE A 385 -14.74 -24.10 0.96
N GLU A 386 -15.09 -24.26 -0.32
CA GLU A 386 -14.14 -24.69 -1.35
C GLU A 386 -12.97 -23.71 -1.51
N LYS A 387 -13.25 -22.39 -1.44
CA LYS A 387 -12.21 -21.35 -1.51
C LYS A 387 -11.29 -21.39 -0.30
N ILE A 388 -11.84 -21.46 0.91
CA ILE A 388 -11.07 -21.54 2.16
C ILE A 388 -10.15 -22.77 2.17
N LYS A 389 -10.65 -23.92 1.74
CA LYS A 389 -9.84 -25.16 1.63
C LYS A 389 -8.72 -25.02 0.60
N LYS A 390 -9.02 -24.42 -0.56
CA LYS A 390 -8.01 -24.15 -1.60
C LYS A 390 -6.98 -23.12 -1.14
N ASP A 391 -7.36 -22.22 -0.23
CA ASP A 391 -6.48 -21.24 0.40
C ASP A 391 -5.64 -21.80 1.54
N GLU A 392 -5.80 -23.10 1.85
CA GLU A 392 -5.06 -23.83 2.87
C GLU A 392 -5.21 -23.25 4.30
N LEU A 393 -6.33 -22.55 4.56
CA LEU A 393 -6.64 -22.07 5.89
C LEU A 393 -7.18 -23.22 6.78
N LEU A 394 -6.80 -23.22 8.05
CA LEU A 394 -7.37 -24.15 9.02
C LEU A 394 -8.86 -23.86 9.22
N PHE A 395 -9.70 -24.79 8.77
CA PHE A 395 -11.15 -24.67 8.75
C PHE A 395 -11.81 -25.87 9.42
N ASP A 396 -12.71 -25.60 10.36
CA ASP A 396 -13.60 -26.56 11.01
C ASP A 396 -15.01 -25.96 11.06
N GLU A 397 -15.93 -26.48 10.24
CA GLU A 397 -17.32 -26.01 10.20
C GLU A 397 -18.04 -26.11 11.55
N ASN A 398 -17.55 -26.94 12.49
CA ASN A 398 -18.08 -27.03 13.85
C ASN A 398 -17.17 -26.38 14.90
N GLY A 399 -16.15 -25.65 14.47
CA GLY A 399 -15.13 -25.00 15.31
C GLY A 399 -15.60 -23.68 15.88
N PHE A 400 -16.71 -23.66 16.61
CA PHE A 400 -17.25 -22.48 17.30
C PHE A 400 -17.80 -22.90 18.67
N GLU A 401 -17.93 -21.95 19.61
CA GLU A 401 -18.32 -22.30 20.99
C GLU A 401 -19.82 -22.60 21.13
N SER A 402 -20.68 -21.77 20.53
CA SER A 402 -22.12 -21.80 20.78
C SER A 402 -22.88 -21.00 19.72
N VAL A 403 -24.17 -21.32 19.52
CA VAL A 403 -25.03 -20.58 18.56
C VAL A 403 -25.44 -19.19 19.04
N ASP A 404 -25.05 -18.83 20.25
CA ASP A 404 -25.27 -17.53 20.87
C ASP A 404 -24.08 -16.57 20.64
N ASP A 405 -22.98 -17.07 20.08
CA ASP A 405 -21.67 -16.42 20.07
C ASP A 405 -21.05 -16.45 18.66
N LEU A 406 -20.44 -15.34 18.24
CA LEU A 406 -19.67 -15.26 17.00
C LEU A 406 -18.45 -14.35 17.18
N GLY A 407 -17.26 -14.93 17.12
CA GLY A 407 -16.01 -14.25 17.40
C GLY A 407 -14.85 -14.64 16.50
N GLU A 408 -13.72 -13.98 16.74
CA GLU A 408 -12.46 -14.35 16.11
C GLU A 408 -12.13 -15.82 16.30
N PHE A 409 -11.54 -16.41 15.25
CA PHE A 409 -11.18 -17.83 15.17
C PHE A 409 -12.34 -18.84 15.16
N ASP A 410 -13.61 -18.41 15.23
CA ASP A 410 -14.74 -19.30 14.99
C ASP A 410 -14.77 -19.77 13.53
N PHE A 411 -14.97 -21.08 13.32
CA PHE A 411 -14.98 -21.80 12.05
C PHE A 411 -13.64 -21.87 11.29
N CYS A 412 -12.85 -20.80 11.28
CA CYS A 412 -11.63 -20.69 10.49
C CYS A 412 -10.58 -19.87 11.23
N GLN A 413 -9.29 -20.20 11.08
CA GLN A 413 -8.20 -19.44 11.70
C GLN A 413 -8.13 -17.96 11.27
N GLY A 414 -8.73 -17.61 10.13
CA GLY A 414 -8.78 -16.25 9.60
C GLY A 414 -10.08 -15.52 9.88
N SER A 415 -10.91 -16.03 10.79
CA SER A 415 -12.19 -15.41 11.09
C SER A 415 -12.10 -14.29 12.12
N GLY A 416 -13.02 -13.33 12.02
CA GLY A 416 -13.05 -12.16 12.89
C GLY A 416 -13.99 -11.07 12.36
N TRP A 417 -14.02 -9.94 13.06
CA TRP A 417 -14.86 -8.80 12.72
C TRP A 417 -14.05 -7.71 12.03
N MET A 418 -14.50 -7.29 10.84
CA MET A 418 -13.92 -6.17 10.10
C MET A 418 -14.99 -5.09 9.88
N TYR A 419 -14.56 -3.86 9.63
CA TYR A 419 -15.48 -2.79 9.27
C TYR A 419 -15.00 -2.00 8.05
N SER A 420 -15.96 -1.50 7.28
CA SER A 420 -15.73 -0.55 6.20
C SER A 420 -16.56 0.71 6.39
N ILE A 421 -16.05 1.82 5.88
CA ILE A 421 -16.76 3.09 5.72
C ILE A 421 -16.80 3.38 4.23
N ASN A 422 -18.00 3.47 3.64
CA ASN A 422 -18.19 3.65 2.20
C ASN A 422 -17.45 2.59 1.36
N ASP A 423 -17.56 1.33 1.78
CA ASP A 423 -16.91 0.14 1.19
C ASP A 423 -15.36 0.14 1.24
N LEU A 424 -14.75 1.11 1.92
CA LEU A 424 -13.32 1.10 2.22
C LEU A 424 -13.08 0.46 3.59
N TYR A 425 -12.46 -0.73 3.61
CA TYR A 425 -12.05 -1.39 4.84
C TYR A 425 -10.93 -0.61 5.52
N SER A 426 -11.11 -0.37 6.82
CA SER A 426 -10.25 0.53 7.58
C SER A 426 -8.96 -0.14 8.03
N SER A 427 -7.87 0.63 8.01
CA SER A 427 -6.53 0.20 8.45
C SER A 427 -6.25 0.45 9.92
N TYR A 428 -7.25 0.91 10.66
CA TYR A 428 -7.10 1.47 12.00
C TYR A 428 -8.32 1.10 12.86
N GLY A 429 -8.15 1.11 14.18
CA GLY A 429 -9.20 0.72 15.13
C GLY A 429 -10.41 1.66 15.11
N PHE A 430 -11.57 1.13 15.52
CA PHE A 430 -12.83 1.87 15.63
C PHE A 430 -12.71 3.14 16.48
N ASN A 431 -11.80 3.16 17.46
CA ASN A 431 -11.57 4.31 18.34
C ASN A 431 -11.00 5.54 17.62
N ARG A 432 -10.43 5.37 16.42
CA ARG A 432 -9.85 6.47 15.63
C ARG A 432 -10.71 6.87 14.43
N ALA A 433 -11.84 6.20 14.22
CA ALA A 433 -12.75 6.46 13.10
C ALA A 433 -13.85 7.45 13.46
N TYR A 434 -14.06 8.45 12.62
CA TYR A 434 -15.07 9.48 12.76
C TYR A 434 -15.92 9.59 11.50
N VAL A 435 -17.17 9.16 11.62
CA VAL A 435 -18.12 9.06 10.52
C VAL A 435 -18.82 10.38 10.21
N GLN A 436 -18.91 10.67 8.93
CA GLN A 436 -19.49 11.88 8.37
C GLN A 436 -20.95 11.66 7.97
N ASP A 437 -21.67 12.74 7.77
CA ASP A 437 -23.06 12.68 7.31
C ASP A 437 -23.16 11.94 5.97
N GLY A 438 -24.07 10.96 5.90
CA GLY A 438 -24.28 10.12 4.73
C GLY A 438 -23.34 8.91 4.60
N ASP A 439 -22.40 8.70 5.54
CA ASP A 439 -21.53 7.53 5.50
C ASP A 439 -22.29 6.21 5.65
N VAL A 440 -21.80 5.18 4.96
CA VAL A 440 -22.27 3.80 5.09
C VAL A 440 -21.23 2.97 5.82
N VAL A 441 -21.57 2.53 7.03
CA VAL A 441 -20.74 1.69 7.89
C VAL A 441 -21.22 0.25 7.82
N ARG A 442 -20.32 -0.67 7.47
CA ARG A 442 -20.64 -2.11 7.47
C ARG A 442 -19.69 -2.82 8.42
N ILE A 443 -20.23 -3.49 9.45
CA ILE A 443 -19.46 -4.38 10.32
C ILE A 443 -19.73 -5.81 9.85
N ARG A 444 -18.71 -6.49 9.34
CA ARG A 444 -18.85 -7.77 8.63
C ARG A 444 -17.98 -8.84 9.27
N PHE A 445 -18.56 -10.02 9.47
CA PHE A 445 -17.82 -11.21 9.87
C PHE A 445 -17.12 -11.83 8.65
N THR A 446 -15.80 -11.99 8.73
CA THR A 446 -14.97 -12.70 7.75
C THR A 446 -14.65 -14.10 8.27
N LEU A 447 -14.46 -15.06 7.37
CA LEU A 447 -13.82 -16.35 7.63
C LEU A 447 -12.37 -16.43 7.13
N ALA A 448 -11.92 -15.47 6.32
CA ALA A 448 -10.66 -15.57 5.58
C ALA A 448 -9.88 -14.25 5.50
N TYR A 449 -9.61 -13.60 6.64
CA TYR A 449 -8.82 -12.35 6.73
C TYR A 449 -9.35 -11.22 5.83
N GLY A 450 -10.64 -11.24 5.48
CA GLY A 450 -11.26 -10.29 4.58
C GLY A 450 -11.37 -10.73 3.12
N LYS A 451 -10.78 -11.85 2.69
CA LYS A 451 -10.80 -12.29 1.27
C LYS A 451 -12.21 -12.57 0.75
N ASP A 452 -13.08 -13.01 1.64
CA ASP A 452 -14.48 -13.35 1.44
C ASP A 452 -15.43 -12.16 1.55
N ILE A 453 -14.94 -11.01 2.02
CA ILE A 453 -15.74 -9.79 2.16
C ILE A 453 -15.14 -8.58 1.43
N GLY A 454 -14.07 -8.77 0.65
CA GLY A 454 -13.40 -7.69 -0.09
C GLY A 454 -12.41 -6.86 0.74
N GLY A 455 -12.13 -7.28 1.98
CA GLY A 455 -11.25 -6.59 2.93
C GLY A 455 -9.80 -7.07 2.95
N TYR A 456 -9.41 -8.09 2.19
CA TYR A 456 -8.04 -8.64 2.29
C TYR A 456 -6.93 -7.69 1.83
N ALA A 457 -7.22 -6.82 0.85
CA ALA A 457 -6.28 -5.75 0.46
C ALA A 457 -6.04 -4.72 1.58
N ALA A 458 -6.83 -4.82 2.65
CA ALA A 458 -6.67 -4.14 3.91
C ALA A 458 -6.07 -5.05 4.99
N MET A 459 -5.15 -5.96 4.67
CA MET A 459 -4.34 -6.68 5.65
C MET A 459 -2.86 -6.57 5.32
N GLU A 460 -2.01 -6.40 6.34
CA GLU A 460 -0.57 -6.49 6.21
C GLU A 460 -0.16 -7.97 6.35
N GLY A 461 0.36 -8.56 5.26
CA GLY A 461 0.90 -9.94 5.26
C GLY A 461 0.26 -10.88 4.24
N ALA A 462 0.97 -11.96 3.92
CA ALA A 462 0.49 -13.04 3.06
C ALA A 462 -0.07 -14.19 3.91
N TYR A 463 -1.39 -14.24 4.06
CA TYR A 463 -2.09 -15.31 4.78
C TYR A 463 -2.75 -16.26 3.79
N GLY A 464 -2.50 -17.55 3.90
CA GLY A 464 -2.97 -18.54 2.91
C GLY A 464 -2.27 -18.42 1.56
N VAL A 465 -2.68 -19.22 0.59
CA VAL A 465 -2.00 -19.36 -0.73
C VAL A 465 -2.68 -18.60 -1.88
N LEU A 466 -3.92 -18.12 -1.69
CA LEU A 466 -4.66 -17.37 -2.70
C LEU A 466 -4.59 -15.87 -2.45
N GLN A 467 -4.41 -15.09 -3.52
CA GLN A 467 -4.38 -13.62 -3.44
C GLN A 467 -5.77 -12.98 -3.31
N SER A 468 -6.82 -13.65 -3.79
CA SER A 468 -8.22 -13.18 -3.71
C SER A 468 -9.19 -14.33 -3.95
N TYR A 469 -10.43 -14.20 -3.45
CA TYR A 469 -11.49 -15.18 -3.68
C TYR A 469 -12.36 -14.87 -4.90
N GLY A 470 -12.29 -13.65 -5.43
CA GLY A 470 -12.92 -13.23 -6.69
C GLY A 470 -14.40 -12.82 -6.59
N LYS A 471 -14.98 -12.83 -5.39
CA LYS A 471 -16.29 -12.22 -5.07
C LYS A 471 -16.42 -12.01 -3.56
N GLU A 472 -17.50 -11.36 -3.14
CA GLU A 472 -17.87 -11.21 -1.74
C GLU A 472 -19.07 -12.11 -1.38
N TRP A 473 -19.18 -12.49 -0.11
CA TRP A 473 -20.29 -13.27 0.47
C TRP A 473 -21.11 -12.48 1.49
#